data_AF-A0A3B0UXW2-F1
#
_entry.id   AF-A0A3B0UXW2-F1
#
_cell.length_a   1.000
_cell.length_b   1.000
_cell.length_c   1.000
_cell.angle_alpha   90.00
_cell.angle_beta   90.00
_cell.angle_gamma   90.00
#
_symmetry.space_group_name_H-M   'P 1'
#
loop_
_entity.id
_entity.type
_entity.pdbx_description
1 polymer ?
#
loop_
_entity_poly.entity_id
_entity_poly.type
_entity_poly.pdbx_seq_one_letter_code
_entity_poly.pdbx_strand_id
1 'polypeptide(L)'
;MKNNWLTRVIHQIVGEPPSSSTPSRPSVSEILANYQHSLDELTVDEQSLLAVLLIRDQVEERLKQAKTLTPTQAQQLVTLDTQLRQQATSEPLKSLSNWRSSLQPPQSRWWWYLDKALTKQKQEKDLLWELLAVTLFILTVPLLVDIIQRLWVNAPDNLAIVGSLLLLLVTASPFTNRGRELTQWLLKRIPRLPSHRRAEAMAMTALIAFLLVVGGRFIIMPQYARIYNNRGVAARDRGDLTTARQQLQRAAAIDKDFAASYYNLATIYEEVAQPDEAIALYQEAIARDLTLSPAYNNLGRLYLQQGEAQQAISILQAGLARLGEGDGTAERVTRYQSLTHLGQAYVELGEMKTAVSTLQQAIALENGSDPDFPRASPHYYLALAYEALEYPPEDIIAEWEAALSYLTAEDPVNWESTVRSQLDIWR
;
A
#
# COMPACT_ATOMS: atom_id res chain seq x y z
N MET A 1 -3.23 44.40 -53.29
CA MET A 1 -2.68 43.05 -53.04
C MET A 1 -2.30 42.44 -54.39
N LYS A 2 -1.00 42.29 -54.67
CA LYS A 2 -0.48 41.79 -55.96
C LYS A 2 -0.47 40.25 -55.95
N ASN A 3 -1.17 39.62 -56.91
CA ASN A 3 -0.95 38.27 -57.45
C ASN A 3 -0.34 37.20 -56.51
N ASN A 4 -0.92 36.99 -55.32
CA ASN A 4 -0.66 35.81 -54.50
C ASN A 4 -1.47 34.62 -55.07
N TRP A 5 -0.96 33.38 -54.98
CA TRP A 5 -1.69 32.15 -55.29
C TRP A 5 -3.08 32.12 -54.64
N LEU A 6 -3.20 32.68 -53.44
CA LEU A 6 -4.45 32.82 -52.69
C LEU A 6 -5.49 33.65 -53.47
N THR A 7 -5.07 34.73 -54.12
CA THR A 7 -5.93 35.57 -54.99
C THR A 7 -6.38 34.79 -56.22
N ARG A 8 -5.55 33.91 -56.78
CA ARG A 8 -5.94 33.06 -57.93
C ARG A 8 -6.94 31.99 -57.52
N VAL A 9 -6.74 31.36 -56.37
CA VAL A 9 -7.69 30.38 -55.81
C VAL A 9 -9.03 31.05 -55.48
N ILE A 10 -9.00 32.24 -54.86
CA ILE A 10 -10.21 33.03 -54.64
C ILE A 10 -10.88 33.39 -55.97
N HIS A 11 -10.15 33.82 -56.99
CA HIS A 11 -10.71 34.13 -58.31
C HIS A 11 -11.28 32.90 -59.03
N GLN A 12 -10.64 31.75 -58.89
CA GLN A 12 -11.04 30.50 -59.54
C GLN A 12 -12.26 29.86 -58.87
N ILE A 13 -12.44 30.08 -57.57
CA ILE A 13 -13.59 29.57 -56.80
C ILE A 13 -14.76 30.57 -56.77
N VAL A 14 -14.49 31.88 -56.71
CA VAL A 14 -15.51 32.93 -56.53
C VAL A 14 -15.91 33.60 -57.86
N GLY A 15 -15.12 33.46 -58.92
CA GLY A 15 -15.29 34.20 -60.16
C GLY A 15 -14.84 35.67 -60.05
N GLU A 16 -14.44 36.29 -61.17
CA GLU A 16 -14.12 37.73 -61.20
C GLU A 16 -15.34 38.61 -60.87
N PRO A 17 -15.15 39.79 -60.21
CA PRO A 17 -16.24 40.73 -60.01
C PRO A 17 -16.73 41.26 -61.38
N PRO A 18 -18.02 41.15 -61.71
CA PRO A 18 -18.48 41.44 -63.07
C PRO A 18 -18.48 42.93 -63.36
N SER A 19 -17.85 43.31 -64.47
CA SER A 19 -18.12 44.55 -65.19
C SER A 19 -19.57 44.55 -65.69
N SER A 20 -20.39 45.45 -65.14
CA SER A 20 -21.63 45.98 -65.71
C SER A 20 -22.49 45.02 -66.56
N SER A 21 -22.88 43.88 -66.00
CA SER A 21 -24.15 43.20 -66.27
C SER A 21 -24.44 42.29 -65.07
N THR A 22 -25.60 42.43 -64.43
CA THR A 22 -25.96 41.70 -63.20
C THR A 22 -26.08 40.19 -63.48
N PRO A 23 -25.20 39.33 -62.94
CA PRO A 23 -25.50 37.91 -62.84
C PRO A 23 -26.48 37.73 -61.69
N SER A 24 -27.54 36.94 -61.89
CA SER A 24 -28.46 36.56 -60.83
C SER A 24 -27.68 35.92 -59.67
N ARG A 25 -27.71 36.54 -58.49
CA ARG A 25 -27.05 35.99 -57.29
C ARG A 25 -27.65 34.60 -56.98
N PRO A 26 -26.83 33.58 -56.68
CA PRO A 26 -27.32 32.22 -56.53
C PRO A 26 -28.36 32.08 -55.42
N SER A 27 -29.33 31.20 -55.64
CA SER A 27 -30.38 30.90 -54.67
C SER A 27 -29.83 30.13 -53.45
N VAL A 28 -30.56 30.12 -52.34
CA VAL A 28 -30.13 29.35 -51.13
C VAL A 28 -29.96 27.87 -51.47
N SER A 29 -30.84 27.32 -52.32
CA SER A 29 -30.77 25.93 -52.75
C SER A 29 -29.55 25.63 -53.62
N GLU A 30 -29.16 26.56 -54.51
CA GLU A 30 -27.95 26.42 -55.33
C GLU A 30 -26.68 26.44 -54.48
N ILE A 31 -26.57 27.34 -53.50
CA ILE A 31 -25.38 27.39 -52.64
C ILE A 31 -25.31 26.15 -51.73
N LEU A 32 -26.44 25.62 -51.25
CA LEU A 32 -26.46 24.36 -50.49
C LEU A 32 -26.10 23.15 -51.36
N ALA A 33 -26.48 23.13 -52.64
CA ALA A 33 -26.06 22.11 -53.59
C ALA A 33 -24.54 22.17 -53.86
N ASN A 34 -23.99 23.38 -54.02
CA ASN A 34 -22.55 23.58 -54.15
C ASN A 34 -21.79 23.14 -52.89
N TYR A 35 -22.34 23.41 -51.71
CA TYR A 35 -21.76 22.96 -50.45
C TYR A 35 -21.76 21.43 -50.34
N GLN A 36 -22.86 20.76 -50.72
CA GLN A 36 -22.92 19.29 -50.80
C GLN A 36 -21.86 18.76 -51.75
N HIS A 37 -21.79 19.29 -52.97
CA HIS A 37 -20.86 18.81 -53.98
C HIS A 37 -19.40 18.94 -53.53
N SER A 38 -19.01 20.09 -52.97
CA SER A 38 -17.65 20.27 -52.47
C SER A 38 -17.32 19.42 -51.24
N LEU A 39 -18.34 19.07 -50.45
CA LEU A 39 -18.16 18.15 -49.32
C LEU A 39 -18.01 16.69 -49.80
N ASP A 40 -18.72 16.31 -50.86
CA ASP A 40 -18.59 14.99 -51.49
C ASP A 40 -17.22 14.80 -52.16
N GLU A 41 -16.63 15.89 -52.68
CA GLU A 41 -15.29 15.92 -53.28
C GLU A 41 -14.16 16.18 -52.27
N LEU A 42 -14.46 16.24 -50.97
CA LEU A 42 -13.48 16.58 -49.94
C LEU A 42 -12.39 15.50 -49.85
N THR A 43 -11.19 15.86 -50.31
CA THR A 43 -9.96 15.09 -50.16
C THR A 43 -9.16 15.51 -48.92
N VAL A 44 -8.16 14.72 -48.52
CA VAL A 44 -7.37 14.92 -47.27
C VAL A 44 -6.40 16.11 -47.35
N ASP A 45 -6.32 16.81 -48.49
CA ASP A 45 -5.45 17.96 -48.67
C ASP A 45 -6.03 19.27 -48.11
N GLU A 46 -5.13 20.21 -47.83
CA GLU A 46 -5.48 21.50 -47.23
C GLU A 46 -6.26 22.42 -48.17
N GLN A 47 -6.13 22.26 -49.50
CA GLN A 47 -6.77 23.14 -50.47
C GLN A 47 -8.26 22.83 -50.60
N SER A 48 -8.61 21.54 -50.68
CA SER A 48 -9.99 21.08 -50.68
C SER A 48 -10.72 21.47 -49.40
N LEU A 49 -10.07 21.36 -48.23
CA LEU A 49 -10.67 21.82 -46.98
C LEU A 49 -10.92 23.33 -46.96
N LEU A 50 -9.95 24.14 -47.42
CA LEU A 50 -10.13 25.59 -47.49
C LEU A 50 -11.28 25.97 -48.44
N ALA A 51 -11.40 25.29 -49.58
CA ALA A 51 -12.48 25.51 -50.54
C ALA A 51 -13.86 25.26 -49.91
N VAL A 52 -14.03 24.14 -49.20
CA VAL A 52 -15.27 23.80 -48.51
C VAL A 52 -15.61 24.82 -47.41
N LEU A 53 -14.62 25.27 -46.64
CA LEU A 53 -14.83 26.29 -45.60
C LEU A 53 -15.25 27.64 -46.18
N LEU A 54 -14.67 28.05 -47.31
CA LEU A 54 -15.06 29.28 -48.00
C LEU A 54 -16.49 29.20 -48.56
N ILE A 55 -16.89 28.04 -49.09
CA ILE A 55 -18.27 27.81 -49.55
C ILE A 55 -19.25 27.86 -48.37
N ARG A 56 -18.90 27.27 -47.22
CA ARG A 56 -19.74 27.39 -46.02
C ARG A 56 -19.88 28.83 -45.52
N ASP A 57 -18.85 29.66 -45.69
CA ASP A 57 -18.94 31.10 -45.41
C ASP A 57 -19.92 31.81 -46.37
N GLN A 58 -19.94 31.42 -47.66
CA GLN A 58 -20.92 31.94 -48.62
C GLN A 58 -22.36 31.50 -48.27
N VAL A 59 -22.55 30.25 -47.82
CA VAL A 59 -23.83 29.78 -47.29
C VAL A 59 -24.28 30.69 -46.15
N GLU A 60 -23.43 30.95 -45.16
CA GLU A 60 -23.77 31.80 -44.01
C GLU A 60 -24.23 33.20 -44.42
N GLU A 61 -23.49 33.81 -45.34
CA GLU A 61 -23.79 35.15 -45.82
C GLU A 61 -25.13 35.19 -46.55
N ARG A 62 -25.43 34.15 -47.33
CA ARG A 62 -26.69 34.05 -48.05
C ARG A 62 -27.88 33.82 -47.12
N LEU A 63 -27.70 33.04 -46.05
CA LEU A 63 -28.73 32.80 -45.06
C LEU A 63 -29.11 34.09 -44.30
N LYS A 64 -28.12 34.91 -43.94
CA LYS A 64 -28.36 36.23 -43.32
C LYS A 64 -29.21 37.14 -44.22
N GLN A 65 -28.99 37.08 -45.53
CA GLN A 65 -29.74 37.88 -46.51
C GLN A 65 -31.15 37.32 -46.79
N ALA A 66 -31.34 36.01 -46.70
CA ALA A 66 -32.59 35.34 -47.05
C ALA A 66 -33.72 35.53 -46.01
N LYS A 67 -33.40 35.97 -44.78
CA LYS A 67 -34.32 36.20 -43.63
C LYS A 67 -35.12 34.99 -43.13
N THR A 68 -35.53 34.05 -43.98
CA THR A 68 -36.28 32.82 -43.61
C THR A 68 -35.82 31.63 -44.46
N LEU A 69 -35.48 30.50 -43.82
CA LEU A 69 -35.20 29.22 -44.49
C LEU A 69 -36.46 28.35 -44.55
N THR A 70 -36.61 27.56 -45.62
CA THR A 70 -37.59 26.47 -45.62
C THR A 70 -37.13 25.34 -44.69
N PRO A 71 -38.05 24.55 -44.10
CA PRO A 71 -37.69 23.41 -43.25
C PRO A 71 -36.75 22.40 -43.91
N THR A 72 -36.93 22.17 -45.22
CA THR A 72 -36.08 21.29 -46.03
C THR A 72 -34.66 21.84 -46.20
N GLN A 73 -34.51 23.14 -46.46
CA GLN A 73 -33.19 23.78 -46.55
C GLN A 73 -32.46 23.79 -45.21
N ALA A 74 -33.18 24.04 -44.11
CA ALA A 74 -32.63 23.99 -42.77
C ALA A 74 -32.13 22.58 -42.41
N GLN A 75 -32.91 21.54 -42.73
CA GLN A 75 -32.51 20.16 -42.51
C GLN A 75 -31.28 19.78 -43.35
N GLN A 76 -31.24 20.19 -44.63
CA GLN A 76 -30.10 19.94 -45.51
C GLN A 76 -28.81 20.59 -44.98
N LEU A 77 -28.90 21.84 -44.54
CA LEU A 77 -27.77 22.55 -43.93
C LEU A 77 -27.24 21.84 -42.68
N VAL A 78 -28.14 21.38 -41.79
CA VAL A 78 -27.75 20.66 -40.58
C VAL A 78 -27.04 19.34 -40.92
N THR A 79 -27.55 18.60 -41.92
CA THR A 79 -26.92 17.37 -42.38
C THR A 79 -25.52 17.63 -42.93
N LEU A 80 -25.36 18.65 -43.78
CA LEU A 80 -24.08 19.05 -44.37
C LEU A 80 -23.06 19.49 -43.33
N ASP A 81 -23.47 20.36 -42.40
CA ASP A 81 -22.63 20.81 -41.30
C ASP A 81 -22.23 19.64 -40.39
N THR A 82 -23.07 18.61 -40.25
CA THR A 82 -22.76 17.39 -39.49
C THR A 82 -21.74 16.52 -40.23
N GLN A 83 -21.88 16.35 -41.54
CA GLN A 83 -20.96 15.59 -42.38
C GLN A 83 -19.57 16.24 -42.41
N LEU A 84 -19.49 17.57 -42.57
CA LEU A 84 -18.23 18.30 -42.52
C LEU A 84 -17.53 18.13 -41.17
N ARG A 85 -18.28 18.16 -40.05
CA ARG A 85 -17.72 17.91 -38.72
C ARG A 85 -17.14 16.50 -38.57
N GLN A 86 -17.76 15.49 -39.17
CA GLN A 86 -17.29 14.11 -39.10
C GLN A 86 -16.04 13.88 -39.95
N GLN A 87 -15.96 14.53 -41.12
CA GLN A 87 -14.85 14.33 -42.07
C GLN A 87 -13.61 15.18 -41.76
N ALA A 88 -13.76 16.33 -41.11
CA ALA A 88 -12.66 17.26 -40.85
C ALA A 88 -11.71 16.85 -39.70
N THR A 89 -11.96 15.74 -39.00
CA THR A 89 -11.17 15.36 -37.83
C THR A 89 -9.87 14.65 -38.21
N SER A 90 -8.77 15.39 -38.39
CA SER A 90 -7.54 15.24 -37.57
C SER A 90 -6.22 15.77 -38.19
N GLU A 91 -6.05 15.85 -39.51
CA GLU A 91 -4.76 16.28 -40.10
C GLU A 91 -4.73 17.68 -40.75
N PRO A 92 -5.69 18.09 -41.61
CA PRO A 92 -5.62 19.37 -42.32
C PRO A 92 -5.98 20.61 -41.48
N LEU A 93 -6.33 20.42 -40.21
CA LEU A 93 -6.71 21.50 -39.27
C LEU A 93 -5.52 22.31 -38.71
N LYS A 94 -4.27 21.87 -38.93
CA LYS A 94 -3.07 22.56 -38.43
C LYS A 94 -2.85 23.94 -39.07
N SER A 95 -3.30 24.11 -40.32
CA SER A 95 -3.10 25.32 -41.12
C SER A 95 -4.19 26.39 -40.95
N LEU A 96 -5.28 26.08 -40.22
CA LEU A 96 -6.36 27.03 -39.91
C LEU A 96 -5.87 28.30 -39.20
N SER A 97 -4.85 28.17 -38.35
CA SER A 97 -4.25 29.31 -37.64
C SER A 97 -3.56 30.29 -38.59
N ASN A 98 -2.80 29.75 -39.56
CA ASN A 98 -2.12 30.51 -40.62
C ASN A 98 -3.13 31.18 -41.56
N TRP A 99 -4.25 30.52 -41.85
CA TRP A 99 -5.31 31.12 -42.65
C TRP A 99 -6.07 32.21 -41.89
N ARG A 100 -6.34 32.04 -40.59
CA ARG A 100 -6.93 33.11 -39.76
C ARG A 100 -6.09 34.37 -39.71
N SER A 101 -4.77 34.24 -39.56
CA SER A 101 -3.87 35.40 -39.59
C SER A 101 -3.85 36.09 -40.94
N SER A 102 -4.03 35.33 -42.02
CA SER A 102 -3.98 35.84 -43.40
C SER A 102 -5.32 36.46 -43.86
N LEU A 103 -6.44 35.83 -43.52
CA LEU A 103 -7.78 36.16 -44.00
C LEU A 103 -8.61 36.99 -43.01
N GLN A 104 -8.18 37.06 -41.74
CA GLN A 104 -8.82 37.84 -40.66
C GLN A 104 -10.36 37.70 -40.62
N PRO A 105 -10.91 36.48 -40.56
CA PRO A 105 -12.35 36.27 -40.56
C PRO A 105 -13.01 36.82 -39.28
N PRO A 106 -14.28 37.25 -39.33
CA PRO A 106 -15.02 37.71 -38.16
C PRO A 106 -15.14 36.64 -37.08
N GLN A 107 -15.04 37.03 -35.80
CA GLN A 107 -15.11 36.10 -34.65
C GLN A 107 -16.43 35.33 -34.53
N SER A 108 -17.50 35.80 -35.19
CA SER A 108 -18.80 35.13 -35.20
C SER A 108 -18.82 33.82 -36.02
N ARG A 109 -17.77 33.53 -36.81
CA ARG A 109 -17.75 32.35 -37.69
C ARG A 109 -17.08 31.16 -37.00
N TRP A 110 -17.91 30.29 -36.43
CA TRP A 110 -17.47 29.19 -35.57
C TRP A 110 -16.47 28.22 -36.22
N TRP A 111 -16.58 27.97 -37.53
CA TRP A 111 -15.70 27.07 -38.29
C TRP A 111 -14.23 27.49 -38.28
N TRP A 112 -13.97 28.80 -38.32
CA TRP A 112 -12.61 29.33 -38.28
C TRP A 112 -11.93 29.06 -36.94
N TYR A 113 -12.67 28.80 -35.86
CA TYR A 113 -12.14 28.61 -34.50
C TYR A 113 -12.30 27.16 -33.97
N LEU A 114 -12.51 26.20 -34.86
CA LEU A 114 -12.71 24.78 -34.52
C LEU A 114 -11.50 24.16 -33.78
N ASP A 115 -10.28 24.54 -34.15
CA ASP A 115 -9.04 24.08 -33.52
C ASP A 115 -8.98 24.42 -32.02
N LYS A 116 -9.49 25.58 -31.60
CA LYS A 116 -9.55 25.95 -30.18
C LYS A 116 -10.45 25.02 -29.39
N ALA A 117 -11.61 24.63 -29.95
CA ALA A 117 -12.53 23.71 -29.30
C ALA A 117 -11.92 22.30 -29.16
N LEU A 118 -11.26 21.80 -30.20
CA LEU A 118 -10.58 20.50 -30.18
C LEU A 118 -9.36 20.49 -29.24
N THR A 119 -8.61 21.59 -29.19
CA THR A 119 -7.46 21.74 -28.28
C THR A 119 -7.93 21.77 -26.83
N LYS A 120 -9.02 22.48 -26.53
CA LYS A 120 -9.63 22.51 -25.20
C LYS A 120 -10.10 21.12 -24.77
N GLN A 121 -10.80 20.39 -25.64
CA GLN A 121 -11.27 19.03 -25.34
C GLN A 121 -10.10 18.04 -25.11
N LYS A 122 -9.02 18.17 -25.88
CA LYS A 122 -7.81 17.36 -25.68
C LYS A 122 -7.13 17.69 -24.34
N GLN A 123 -7.01 18.98 -24.02
CA GLN A 123 -6.41 19.45 -22.78
C GLN A 123 -7.19 18.98 -21.54
N GLU A 124 -8.53 18.96 -21.60
CA GLU A 124 -9.37 18.44 -20.51
C GLU A 124 -9.18 16.93 -20.29
N LYS A 125 -9.00 16.13 -21.34
CA LYS A 125 -8.73 14.69 -21.23
C LYS A 125 -7.31 14.40 -20.70
N ASP A 126 -6.31 15.13 -21.19
CA ASP A 126 -4.93 14.99 -20.73
C ASP A 126 -4.80 15.41 -19.25
N LEU A 127 -5.55 16.43 -18.80
CA LEU A 127 -5.55 16.89 -17.42
C LEU A 127 -5.91 15.78 -16.42
N LEU A 128 -6.90 14.94 -16.72
CA LEU A 128 -7.31 13.85 -15.82
C LEU A 128 -6.17 12.84 -15.61
N TRP A 129 -5.48 12.47 -16.69
CA TRP A 129 -4.36 11.54 -16.63
C TRP A 129 -3.12 12.16 -15.96
N GLU A 130 -2.86 13.44 -16.20
CA GLU A 130 -1.79 14.17 -15.51
C GLU A 130 -2.04 14.26 -14.01
N LEU A 131 -3.27 14.62 -13.60
CA LEU A 131 -3.66 14.65 -12.18
C LEU A 131 -3.55 13.26 -11.54
N LEU A 132 -3.97 12.21 -12.23
CA LEU A 132 -3.83 10.83 -11.74
C LEU A 132 -2.35 10.45 -11.56
N ALA A 133 -1.50 10.74 -12.54
CA ALA A 133 -0.07 10.45 -12.46
C ALA A 133 0.61 11.20 -11.29
N VAL A 134 0.29 12.48 -11.11
CA VAL A 134 0.78 13.31 -10.00
C VAL A 134 0.32 12.73 -8.67
N THR A 135 -0.95 12.37 -8.55
CA THR A 135 -1.53 11.82 -7.32
C THR A 135 -0.86 10.50 -6.94
N LEU A 136 -0.73 9.56 -7.90
CA LEU A 136 -0.04 8.29 -7.68
C LEU A 136 1.41 8.50 -7.26
N PHE A 137 2.09 9.48 -7.84
CA PHE A 137 3.47 9.79 -7.45
C PHE A 137 3.55 10.33 -6.02
N ILE A 138 2.67 11.27 -5.66
CA ILE A 138 2.58 11.81 -4.29
C ILE A 138 2.32 10.70 -3.27
N LEU A 139 1.52 9.68 -3.62
CA LEU A 139 1.27 8.52 -2.76
C LEU A 139 2.46 7.55 -2.71
N THR A 140 3.22 7.41 -3.80
CA THR A 140 4.34 6.47 -3.91
C THR A 140 5.56 6.92 -3.12
N VAL A 141 5.88 8.22 -3.11
CA VAL A 141 7.10 8.75 -2.47
C VAL A 141 7.15 8.46 -0.97
N PRO A 142 6.11 8.72 -0.16
CA PRO A 142 6.12 8.39 1.26
C PRO A 142 6.31 6.90 1.53
N LEU A 143 5.66 6.04 0.73
CA LEU A 143 5.81 4.58 0.85
C LEU A 143 7.24 4.14 0.55
N LEU A 144 7.88 4.72 -0.47
CA LEU A 144 9.28 4.48 -0.77
C LEU A 144 10.20 4.96 0.36
N VAL A 145 9.94 6.13 0.93
CA VAL A 145 10.73 6.65 2.06
C VAL A 145 10.60 5.73 3.29
N ASP A 146 9.40 5.28 3.63
CA ASP A 146 9.18 4.30 4.72
C ASP A 146 9.93 2.99 4.44
N ILE A 147 9.83 2.46 3.23
CA ILE A 147 10.60 1.28 2.79
C ILE A 147 12.11 1.50 2.96
N ILE A 148 12.66 2.61 2.45
CA ILE A 148 14.09 2.91 2.52
C ILE A 148 14.56 2.99 3.98
N GLN A 149 13.81 3.68 4.83
CA GLN A 149 14.12 3.79 6.25
C GLN A 149 14.19 2.41 6.92
N ARG A 150 13.21 1.53 6.66
CA ARG A 150 13.21 0.14 7.16
C ARG A 150 14.42 -0.65 6.66
N LEU A 151 14.81 -0.45 5.40
CA LEU A 151 15.96 -1.13 4.80
C LEU A 151 17.32 -0.61 5.29
N TRP A 152 17.40 0.48 6.04
CA TRP A 152 18.69 1.02 6.51
C TRP A 152 18.97 0.78 8.00
N VAL A 153 17.96 0.48 8.82
CA VAL A 153 18.15 0.18 10.26
C VAL A 153 19.09 -1.00 10.45
N ASN A 154 20.26 -0.79 11.05
CA ASN A 154 21.27 -1.81 11.34
C ASN A 154 21.76 -2.58 10.09
N ALA A 155 21.86 -1.91 8.92
CA ALA A 155 22.21 -2.57 7.66
C ALA A 155 23.69 -2.41 7.25
N PRO A 156 24.49 -3.50 7.23
CA PRO A 156 25.70 -3.61 6.41
C PRO A 156 25.48 -4.46 5.12
N ASP A 157 24.26 -4.94 4.87
CA ASP A 157 23.94 -5.98 3.88
C ASP A 157 23.44 -5.45 2.52
N ASN A 158 23.21 -6.35 1.55
CA ASN A 158 22.63 -6.08 0.22
C ASN A 158 21.33 -5.26 0.24
N LEU A 159 20.57 -5.28 1.34
CA LEU A 159 19.35 -4.47 1.49
C LEU A 159 19.64 -2.96 1.56
N ALA A 160 20.81 -2.54 2.06
CA ALA A 160 21.23 -1.14 2.02
C ALA A 160 21.48 -0.66 0.58
N ILE A 161 22.00 -1.55 -0.28
CA ILE A 161 22.16 -1.30 -1.71
C ILE A 161 20.79 -1.11 -2.36
N VAL A 162 19.82 -1.98 -2.06
CA VAL A 162 18.44 -1.82 -2.55
C VAL A 162 17.84 -0.49 -2.08
N GLY A 163 17.99 -0.12 -0.80
CA GLY A 163 17.54 1.17 -0.29
C GLY A 163 18.18 2.36 -1.00
N SER A 164 19.47 2.27 -1.31
CA SER A 164 20.21 3.31 -2.05
C SER A 164 19.73 3.44 -3.50
N LEU A 165 19.46 2.32 -4.17
CA LEU A 165 18.87 2.30 -5.52
C LEU A 165 17.46 2.89 -5.52
N LEU A 166 16.64 2.59 -4.51
CA LEU A 166 15.31 3.18 -4.35
C LEU A 166 15.39 4.69 -4.09
N LEU A 167 16.37 5.17 -3.32
CA LEU A 167 16.58 6.60 -3.11
C LEU A 167 16.97 7.32 -4.40
N LEU A 168 17.78 6.69 -5.27
CA LEU A 168 18.07 7.22 -6.60
C LEU A 168 16.80 7.36 -7.45
N LEU A 169 15.85 6.42 -7.35
CA LEU A 169 14.57 6.53 -8.04
C LEU A 169 13.71 7.69 -7.50
N VAL A 170 13.70 7.91 -6.18
CA VAL A 170 13.00 9.05 -5.57
C VAL A 170 13.61 10.38 -6.01
N THR A 171 14.95 10.47 -6.05
CA THR A 171 15.66 11.70 -6.44
C THR A 171 15.65 11.97 -7.95
N ALA A 172 15.49 10.94 -8.78
CA ALA A 172 15.28 11.04 -10.22
C ALA A 172 13.82 11.35 -10.61
N SER A 173 12.98 11.76 -9.66
CA SER A 173 11.57 12.05 -9.84
C SER A 173 11.27 13.03 -10.98
N PRO A 174 10.20 12.80 -11.79
CA PRO A 174 9.73 13.71 -12.83
C PRO A 174 9.45 15.16 -12.38
N PHE A 175 9.39 15.44 -11.09
CA PHE A 175 9.14 16.79 -10.57
C PHE A 175 10.43 17.58 -10.32
N THR A 176 11.59 16.94 -10.40
CA THR A 176 12.90 17.61 -10.42
C THR A 176 13.26 18.02 -11.84
N ASN A 177 14.09 19.07 -12.02
CA ASN A 177 14.56 19.47 -13.36
C ASN A 177 15.23 18.30 -14.10
N ARG A 178 16.02 17.48 -13.39
CA ARG A 178 16.67 16.28 -13.94
C ARG A 178 15.67 15.17 -14.29
N GLY A 179 14.65 14.94 -13.46
CA GLY A 179 13.67 13.90 -13.76
C GLY A 179 12.67 14.29 -14.84
N ARG A 180 12.39 15.59 -15.06
CA ARG A 180 11.64 16.05 -16.25
C ARG A 180 12.40 15.72 -17.53
N GLU A 181 13.72 15.96 -17.55
CA GLU A 181 14.56 15.62 -18.68
C GLU A 181 14.61 14.10 -18.90
N LEU A 182 14.77 13.32 -17.83
CA LEU A 182 14.78 11.85 -17.88
C LEU A 182 13.44 11.28 -18.39
N THR A 183 12.31 11.76 -17.89
CA THR A 183 10.98 11.30 -18.31
C THR A 183 10.69 11.67 -19.75
N GLN A 184 11.01 12.89 -20.18
CA GLN A 184 10.89 13.29 -21.57
C GLN A 184 11.83 12.50 -22.49
N TRP A 185 13.05 12.19 -22.03
CA TRP A 185 13.99 11.33 -22.75
C TRP A 185 13.48 9.89 -22.88
N LEU A 186 12.96 9.29 -21.81
CA LEU A 186 12.36 7.95 -21.81
C LEU A 186 11.13 7.88 -22.75
N LEU A 187 10.24 8.87 -22.67
CA LEU A 187 9.04 8.94 -23.51
C LEU A 187 9.39 9.09 -25.00
N LYS A 188 10.48 9.80 -25.34
CA LYS A 188 10.97 9.94 -26.73
C LYS A 188 11.61 8.65 -27.26
N ARG A 189 12.11 7.77 -26.39
CA ARG A 189 12.75 6.50 -26.77
C ARG A 189 11.74 5.43 -27.20
N ILE A 190 10.47 5.59 -26.85
CA ILE A 190 9.36 4.70 -27.25
C ILE A 190 8.88 5.13 -28.65
N PRO A 191 9.29 4.47 -29.75
CA PRO A 191 9.17 5.03 -31.11
C PRO A 191 7.73 5.08 -31.66
N ARG A 192 6.75 4.56 -30.91
CA ARG A 192 5.37 4.34 -31.37
C ARG A 192 4.30 5.03 -30.54
N LEU A 193 4.66 5.85 -29.54
CA LEU A 193 3.65 6.45 -28.66
C LEU A 193 3.10 7.77 -29.27
N PRO A 194 1.80 7.81 -29.66
CA PRO A 194 1.20 9.03 -30.19
C PRO A 194 1.24 10.16 -29.15
N SER A 195 1.39 11.41 -29.58
CA SER A 195 1.45 12.56 -28.67
C SER A 195 0.22 12.72 -27.77
N HIS A 196 -0.92 12.18 -28.18
CA HIS A 196 -2.18 12.19 -27.42
C HIS A 196 -2.31 11.06 -26.37
N ARG A 197 -1.42 10.05 -26.35
CA ARG A 197 -1.44 8.98 -25.33
C ARG A 197 -0.30 9.09 -24.33
N ARG A 198 0.42 10.22 -24.31
CA ARG A 198 1.56 10.40 -23.41
C ARG A 198 1.13 10.51 -21.95
N ALA A 199 0.09 11.29 -21.67
CA ALA A 199 -0.46 11.42 -20.32
C ALA A 199 -1.00 10.06 -19.80
N GLU A 200 -1.73 9.34 -20.65
CA GLU A 200 -2.17 7.96 -20.37
C GLU A 200 -1.00 7.03 -20.03
N ALA A 201 0.04 7.00 -20.86
CA ALA A 201 1.20 6.15 -20.62
C ALA A 201 1.95 6.51 -19.34
N MET A 202 2.07 7.80 -19.02
CA MET A 202 2.68 8.28 -17.77
C MET A 202 1.87 7.87 -16.54
N ALA A 203 0.54 7.99 -16.60
CA ALA A 203 -0.33 7.53 -15.53
C ALA A 203 -0.23 6.01 -15.33
N MET A 204 -0.17 5.24 -16.41
CA MET A 204 -0.03 3.78 -16.34
C MET A 204 1.33 3.35 -15.76
N THR A 205 2.44 4.00 -16.13
CA THR A 205 3.73 3.69 -15.52
C THR A 205 3.78 4.09 -14.05
N ALA A 206 3.18 5.23 -13.68
CA ALA A 206 3.04 5.64 -12.28
C ALA A 206 2.18 4.63 -11.49
N LEU A 207 1.10 4.12 -12.08
CA LEU A 207 0.25 3.09 -11.47
C LEU A 207 1.01 1.79 -11.25
N ILE A 208 1.76 1.31 -12.25
CA ILE A 208 2.59 0.10 -12.11
C ILE A 208 3.64 0.30 -11.00
N ALA A 209 4.33 1.44 -10.99
CA ALA A 209 5.31 1.74 -9.94
C ALA A 209 4.67 1.78 -8.56
N PHE A 210 3.51 2.44 -8.42
CA PHE A 210 2.76 2.47 -7.17
C PHE A 210 2.37 1.06 -6.71
N LEU A 211 1.82 0.23 -7.59
CA LEU A 211 1.44 -1.14 -7.27
C LEU A 211 2.65 -2.02 -6.90
N LEU A 212 3.81 -1.84 -7.55
CA LEU A 212 5.05 -2.52 -7.18
C LEU A 212 5.55 -2.10 -5.80
N VAL A 213 5.46 -0.82 -5.45
CA VAL A 213 5.86 -0.30 -4.14
C VAL A 213 4.90 -0.79 -3.04
N VAL A 214 3.59 -0.77 -3.31
CA VAL A 214 2.56 -1.32 -2.41
C VAL A 214 2.79 -2.83 -2.22
N GLY A 215 2.96 -3.58 -3.31
CA GLY A 215 3.28 -5.01 -3.24
C GLY A 215 4.59 -5.28 -2.49
N GLY A 216 5.62 -4.47 -2.72
CA GLY A 216 6.87 -4.52 -1.97
C GLY A 216 6.65 -4.33 -0.47
N ARG A 217 5.85 -3.33 -0.09
CA ARG A 217 5.57 -2.99 1.31
C ARG A 217 4.74 -4.04 2.04
N PHE A 218 3.72 -4.60 1.40
CA PHE A 218 2.72 -5.46 2.06
C PHE A 218 2.93 -6.95 1.82
N ILE A 219 3.67 -7.35 0.77
CA ILE A 219 3.92 -8.76 0.44
C ILE A 219 5.38 -9.11 0.66
N ILE A 220 6.30 -8.29 0.15
CA ILE A 220 7.73 -8.62 0.17
C ILE A 220 8.36 -8.34 1.55
N MET A 221 8.12 -7.16 2.15
CA MET A 221 8.71 -6.83 3.46
C MET A 221 8.38 -7.86 4.56
N PRO A 222 7.13 -8.30 4.75
CA PRO A 222 6.82 -9.31 5.77
C PRO A 222 7.54 -10.65 5.53
N GLN A 223 7.75 -11.04 4.26
CA GLN A 223 8.53 -12.24 3.94
C GLN A 223 10.00 -12.11 4.36
N TYR A 224 10.62 -10.95 4.09
CA TYR A 224 11.98 -10.69 4.53
C TYR A 224 12.10 -10.61 6.06
N ALA A 225 11.14 -10.00 6.75
CA ALA A 225 11.12 -9.98 8.21
C ALA A 225 11.10 -11.42 8.79
N ARG A 226 10.27 -12.31 8.24
CA ARG A 226 10.29 -13.74 8.61
C ARG A 226 11.64 -14.41 8.39
N ILE A 227 12.30 -14.15 7.26
CA ILE A 227 13.64 -14.71 6.97
C ILE A 227 14.65 -14.25 8.01
N TYR A 228 14.71 -12.95 8.30
CA TYR A 228 15.60 -12.39 9.31
C TYR A 228 15.29 -12.92 10.72
N ASN A 229 14.00 -13.07 11.06
CA ASN A 229 13.59 -13.66 12.33
C ASN A 229 14.07 -15.10 12.46
N ASN A 230 13.86 -15.93 11.45
CA ASN A 230 14.27 -17.34 11.48
C ASN A 230 15.80 -17.48 11.55
N ARG A 231 16.55 -16.57 10.90
CA ARG A 231 18.01 -16.51 11.05
C ARG A 231 18.43 -16.14 12.46
N GLY A 232 17.70 -15.22 13.10
CA GLY A 232 17.93 -14.82 14.48
C GLY A 232 17.70 -15.97 15.46
N VAL A 233 16.56 -16.66 15.34
CA VAL A 233 16.26 -17.87 16.13
C VAL A 233 17.35 -18.94 15.91
N ALA A 234 17.70 -19.24 14.65
CA ALA A 234 18.75 -20.22 14.37
C ALA A 234 20.15 -19.81 14.87
N ALA A 235 20.43 -18.52 15.03
CA ALA A 235 21.66 -18.04 15.64
C ALA A 235 21.65 -18.19 17.16
N ARG A 236 20.51 -17.92 17.80
CA ARG A 236 20.28 -18.16 19.23
C ARG A 236 20.45 -19.64 19.57
N ASP A 237 19.86 -20.53 18.77
CA ASP A 237 19.95 -21.98 18.98
C ASP A 237 21.40 -22.50 18.83
N ARG A 238 22.31 -21.73 18.22
CA ARG A 238 23.77 -21.99 18.17
C ARG A 238 24.57 -21.30 19.28
N GLY A 239 23.90 -20.58 20.19
CA GLY A 239 24.53 -19.78 21.24
C GLY A 239 25.11 -18.44 20.78
N ASP A 240 24.92 -18.03 19.51
CA ASP A 240 25.39 -16.74 19.01
C ASP A 240 24.34 -15.64 19.26
N LEU A 241 24.27 -15.20 20.51
CA LEU A 241 23.31 -14.20 20.98
C LEU A 241 23.52 -12.83 20.32
N THR A 242 24.76 -12.52 19.89
CA THR A 242 25.07 -11.25 19.22
C THR A 242 24.44 -11.20 17.83
N THR A 243 24.66 -12.25 17.03
CA THR A 243 24.02 -12.36 15.71
C THR A 243 22.51 -12.51 15.84
N ALA A 244 22.03 -13.28 16.81
CA ALA A 244 20.60 -13.45 17.05
C ALA A 244 19.90 -12.09 17.26
N ARG A 245 20.42 -11.28 18.17
CA ARG A 245 19.93 -9.93 18.46
C ARG A 245 19.92 -9.06 17.20
N GLN A 246 21.01 -9.03 16.43
CA GLN A 246 21.11 -8.22 15.22
C GLN A 246 20.07 -8.62 14.17
N GLN A 247 19.91 -9.92 13.91
CA GLN A 247 18.96 -10.43 12.92
C GLN A 247 17.50 -10.20 13.36
N LEU A 248 17.20 -10.33 14.65
CA LEU A 248 15.86 -10.07 15.20
C LEU A 248 15.50 -8.58 15.19
N GLN A 249 16.44 -7.68 15.56
CA GLN A 249 16.26 -6.24 15.41
C GLN A 249 16.01 -5.85 13.95
N ARG A 250 16.67 -6.54 13.01
CA ARG A 250 16.47 -6.33 11.59
C ARG A 250 15.08 -6.76 11.13
N ALA A 251 14.59 -7.91 11.62
CA ALA A 251 13.24 -8.37 11.35
C ALA A 251 12.18 -7.36 11.83
N ALA A 252 12.30 -6.88 13.07
CA ALA A 252 11.42 -5.88 13.65
C ALA A 252 11.46 -4.53 12.91
N ALA A 253 12.63 -4.16 12.36
CA ALA A 253 12.76 -2.93 11.56
C ALA A 253 12.12 -3.05 10.17
N ILE A 254 12.24 -4.22 9.52
CA ILE A 254 11.66 -4.48 8.20
C ILE A 254 10.13 -4.49 8.29
N ASP A 255 9.59 -5.27 9.23
CA ASP A 255 8.17 -5.35 9.49
C ASP A 255 7.85 -5.04 10.95
N LYS A 256 7.48 -3.77 11.17
CA LYS A 256 7.10 -3.26 12.49
C LYS A 256 5.86 -3.94 13.05
N ASP A 257 5.04 -4.63 12.26
CA ASP A 257 3.83 -5.29 12.74
C ASP A 257 4.08 -6.78 13.06
N PHE A 258 5.30 -7.28 12.83
CA PHE A 258 5.64 -8.69 13.01
C PHE A 258 5.96 -9.04 14.46
N ALA A 259 4.93 -9.31 15.26
CA ALA A 259 4.99 -9.60 16.70
C ALA A 259 6.05 -10.65 17.10
N ALA A 260 6.20 -11.72 16.32
CA ALA A 260 7.16 -12.79 16.62
C ALA A 260 8.62 -12.29 16.69
N SER A 261 8.98 -11.26 15.93
CA SER A 261 10.33 -10.69 15.99
C SER A 261 10.60 -9.98 17.32
N TYR A 262 9.60 -9.29 17.87
CA TYR A 262 9.67 -8.64 19.18
C TYR A 262 9.72 -9.67 20.30
N TYR A 263 8.87 -10.71 20.25
CA TYR A 263 8.87 -11.82 21.20
C TYR A 263 10.22 -12.53 21.23
N ASN A 264 10.76 -12.91 20.07
CA ASN A 264 12.05 -13.59 20.01
C ASN A 264 13.18 -12.65 20.47
N LEU A 265 13.13 -11.36 20.12
CA LEU A 265 14.12 -10.39 20.61
C LEU A 265 14.06 -10.28 22.14
N ALA A 266 12.87 -10.27 22.74
CA ALA A 266 12.70 -10.26 24.20
C ALA A 266 13.36 -11.48 24.86
N THR A 267 13.22 -12.68 24.28
CA THR A 267 13.90 -13.89 24.79
C THR A 267 15.42 -13.74 24.79
N ILE A 268 16.00 -13.06 23.80
CA ILE A 268 17.44 -12.77 23.79
C ILE A 268 17.82 -11.83 24.93
N TYR A 269 17.00 -10.82 25.21
CA TYR A 269 17.25 -9.89 26.32
C TYR A 269 17.14 -10.58 27.68
N GLU A 270 16.20 -11.53 27.86
CA GLU A 270 16.18 -12.40 29.05
C GLU A 270 17.47 -13.23 29.18
N GLU A 271 17.91 -13.88 28.10
CA GLU A 271 19.13 -14.72 28.10
C GLU A 271 20.42 -13.94 28.43
N VAL A 272 20.47 -12.63 28.14
CA VAL A 272 21.60 -11.76 28.50
C VAL A 272 21.37 -10.99 29.81
N ALA A 273 20.39 -11.41 30.64
CA ALA A 273 20.05 -10.83 31.93
C ALA A 273 19.69 -9.33 31.88
N GLN A 274 18.92 -8.94 30.87
CA GLN A 274 18.37 -7.59 30.67
C GLN A 274 16.82 -7.64 30.70
N PRO A 275 16.23 -7.83 31.89
CA PRO A 275 14.80 -8.09 32.04
C PRO A 275 13.92 -6.89 31.70
N ASP A 276 14.37 -5.66 31.96
CA ASP A 276 13.58 -4.45 31.68
C ASP A 276 13.37 -4.25 30.17
N GLU A 277 14.40 -4.47 29.37
CA GLU A 277 14.30 -4.47 27.91
C GLU A 277 13.42 -5.61 27.39
N ALA A 278 13.49 -6.79 28.01
CA ALA A 278 12.63 -7.92 27.65
C ALA A 278 11.15 -7.62 27.92
N ILE A 279 10.83 -7.01 29.08
CA ILE A 279 9.46 -6.59 29.42
C ILE A 279 8.89 -5.65 28.36
N ALA A 280 9.65 -4.60 28.00
CA ALA A 280 9.21 -3.65 26.98
C ALA A 280 8.95 -4.34 25.63
N LEU A 281 9.83 -5.27 25.23
CA LEU A 281 9.65 -6.01 23.98
C LEU A 281 8.50 -7.01 24.00
N TYR A 282 8.22 -7.65 25.14
CA TYR A 282 7.03 -8.50 25.28
C TYR A 282 5.74 -7.69 25.19
N GLN A 283 5.69 -6.50 25.83
CA GLN A 283 4.56 -5.58 25.69
C GLN A 283 4.36 -5.16 24.23
N GLU A 284 5.44 -4.82 23.52
CA GLU A 284 5.38 -4.49 22.09
C GLU A 284 4.91 -5.68 21.23
N ALA A 285 5.33 -6.91 21.54
CA ALA A 285 4.88 -8.12 20.86
C ALA A 285 3.37 -8.33 21.05
N ILE A 286 2.88 -8.22 22.29
CA ILE A 286 1.46 -8.33 22.65
C ILE A 286 0.63 -7.25 21.94
N ALA A 287 1.11 -6.01 21.88
CA ALA A 287 0.40 -4.90 21.22
C ALA A 287 0.18 -5.14 19.72
N ARG A 288 1.05 -5.94 19.08
CA ARG A 288 0.97 -6.27 17.64
C ARG A 288 0.17 -7.53 17.36
N ASP A 289 0.27 -8.52 18.24
CA ASP A 289 -0.50 -9.74 18.16
C ASP A 289 -1.05 -10.11 19.55
N LEU A 290 -2.33 -9.78 19.73
CA LEU A 290 -3.04 -10.08 20.96
C LEU A 290 -3.17 -11.58 21.22
N THR A 291 -2.98 -12.44 20.23
CA THR A 291 -3.12 -13.91 20.35
C THR A 291 -1.81 -14.61 20.69
N LEU A 292 -0.69 -13.87 20.76
CA LEU A 292 0.65 -14.40 21.04
C LEU A 292 0.81 -14.77 22.53
N SER A 293 0.13 -15.84 22.94
CA SER A 293 0.01 -16.30 24.32
C SER A 293 1.37 -16.56 25.02
N PRO A 294 2.42 -17.08 24.35
CA PRO A 294 3.74 -17.20 24.98
C PRO A 294 4.33 -15.87 25.47
N ALA A 295 4.01 -14.74 24.82
CA ALA A 295 4.48 -13.44 25.25
C ALA A 295 3.82 -13.00 26.57
N TYR A 296 2.52 -13.29 26.76
CA TYR A 296 1.84 -13.04 28.04
C TYR A 296 2.43 -13.89 29.16
N ASN A 297 2.68 -15.18 28.90
CA ASN A 297 3.29 -16.08 29.87
C ASN A 297 4.66 -15.58 30.35
N ASN A 298 5.56 -15.25 29.43
CA ASN A 298 6.90 -14.80 29.78
C ASN A 298 6.88 -13.43 30.47
N LEU A 299 6.02 -12.51 30.03
CA LEU A 299 5.83 -11.22 30.70
C LEU A 299 5.30 -11.40 32.13
N GLY A 300 4.31 -12.28 32.34
CA GLY A 300 3.80 -12.62 33.66
C GLY A 300 4.87 -13.21 34.57
N ARG A 301 5.71 -14.10 34.04
CA ARG A 301 6.87 -14.66 34.77
C ARG A 301 7.86 -13.57 35.19
N LEU A 302 8.18 -12.63 34.30
CA LEU A 302 9.09 -11.52 34.62
C LEU A 302 8.50 -10.60 35.70
N TYR A 303 7.20 -10.34 35.68
CA TYR A 303 6.55 -9.59 36.76
C TYR A 303 6.64 -10.31 38.11
N LEU A 304 6.50 -11.64 38.15
CA LEU A 304 6.71 -12.41 39.38
C LEU A 304 8.14 -12.31 39.89
N GLN A 305 9.13 -12.38 39.00
CA GLN A 305 10.53 -12.18 39.38
C GLN A 305 10.81 -10.77 39.94
N GLN A 306 10.02 -9.78 39.56
CA GLN A 306 10.06 -8.42 40.11
C GLN A 306 9.20 -8.23 41.38
N GLY A 307 8.50 -9.27 41.84
CA GLY A 307 7.57 -9.22 42.98
C GLY A 307 6.24 -8.50 42.66
N GLU A 308 5.92 -8.31 41.39
CA GLU A 308 4.73 -7.61 40.92
C GLU A 308 3.57 -8.57 40.64
N ALA A 309 3.22 -9.40 41.63
CA ALA A 309 2.23 -10.48 41.50
C ALA A 309 0.88 -10.03 40.94
N GLN A 310 0.39 -8.84 41.33
CA GLN A 310 -0.88 -8.31 40.83
C GLN A 310 -0.83 -8.02 39.31
N GLN A 311 0.30 -7.52 38.80
CA GLN A 311 0.48 -7.28 37.37
C GLN A 311 0.60 -8.60 36.61
N ALA A 312 1.32 -9.57 37.18
CA ALA A 312 1.44 -10.92 36.64
C ALA A 312 0.05 -11.56 36.45
N ILE A 313 -0.83 -11.50 37.46
CA ILE A 313 -2.21 -12.01 37.37
C ILE A 313 -2.95 -11.38 36.19
N SER A 314 -2.92 -10.05 36.07
CA SER A 314 -3.63 -9.34 35.01
C SER A 314 -3.16 -9.80 33.62
N ILE A 315 -1.86 -9.94 33.42
CA ILE A 315 -1.28 -10.32 32.13
C ILE A 315 -1.53 -11.80 31.83
N LEU A 316 -1.35 -12.69 32.81
CA LEU A 316 -1.55 -14.13 32.63
C LEU A 316 -3.02 -14.48 32.33
N GLN A 317 -3.96 -13.85 33.04
CA GLN A 317 -5.39 -13.99 32.75
C GLN A 317 -5.73 -13.47 31.34
N ALA A 318 -5.17 -12.33 30.95
CA ALA A 318 -5.38 -11.76 29.62
C ALA A 318 -4.84 -12.68 28.50
N GLY A 319 -3.70 -13.36 28.73
CA GLY A 319 -3.14 -14.35 27.82
C GLY A 319 -4.00 -15.61 27.73
N LEU A 320 -4.38 -16.19 28.88
CA LEU A 320 -5.23 -17.37 28.95
C LEU A 320 -6.58 -17.17 28.28
N ALA A 321 -7.20 -16.00 28.44
CA ALA A 321 -8.48 -15.67 27.80
C ALA A 321 -8.41 -15.56 26.27
N ARG A 322 -7.22 -15.39 25.70
CA ARG A 322 -6.98 -15.28 24.25
C ARG A 322 -6.38 -16.54 23.65
N LEU A 323 -5.93 -17.47 24.49
CA LEU A 323 -5.46 -18.77 24.08
C LEU A 323 -6.67 -19.63 23.68
N GLY A 324 -6.78 -19.96 22.38
CA GLY A 324 -7.84 -20.81 21.88
C GLY A 324 -7.87 -22.18 22.57
N GLU A 325 -9.04 -22.83 22.61
CA GLU A 325 -9.22 -24.17 23.20
C GLU A 325 -8.57 -25.32 22.39
N GLY A 326 -7.61 -25.01 21.50
CA GLY A 326 -6.95 -26.01 20.69
C GLY A 326 -6.17 -27.03 21.54
N ASP A 327 -6.11 -28.25 21.01
CA ASP A 327 -5.46 -29.41 21.63
C ASP A 327 -3.98 -29.55 21.23
N GLY A 328 -3.44 -28.57 20.49
CA GLY A 328 -2.07 -28.54 20.03
C GLY A 328 -1.09 -28.56 21.21
N THR A 329 -0.03 -29.36 21.10
CA THR A 329 0.97 -29.53 22.18
C THR A 329 1.55 -28.18 22.65
N ALA A 330 1.87 -27.26 21.73
CA ALA A 330 2.40 -25.94 22.10
C ALA A 330 1.40 -25.06 22.88
N GLU A 331 0.11 -25.12 22.55
CA GLU A 331 -0.93 -24.37 23.25
C GLU A 331 -1.19 -24.96 24.64
N ARG A 332 -1.20 -26.30 24.75
CA ARG A 332 -1.29 -27.00 26.05
C ARG A 332 -0.11 -26.66 26.96
N VAL A 333 1.13 -26.65 26.44
CA VAL A 333 2.32 -26.25 27.20
C VAL A 333 2.24 -24.79 27.65
N THR A 334 1.82 -23.89 26.76
CA THR A 334 1.66 -22.46 27.11
C THR A 334 0.57 -22.26 28.17
N ARG A 335 -0.55 -22.98 28.06
CA ARG A 335 -1.64 -22.96 29.04
C ARG A 335 -1.16 -23.44 30.40
N TYR A 336 -0.45 -24.57 30.41
CA TYR A 336 0.15 -25.13 31.61
C TYR A 336 1.07 -24.11 32.30
N GLN A 337 2.06 -23.57 31.59
CA GLN A 337 2.99 -22.60 32.15
C GLN A 337 2.28 -21.34 32.68
N SER A 338 1.28 -20.85 31.93
CA SER A 338 0.51 -19.66 32.33
C SER A 338 -0.30 -19.91 33.60
N LEU A 339 -0.92 -21.10 33.73
CA LEU A 339 -1.66 -21.49 34.94
C LEU A 339 -0.72 -21.69 36.14
N THR A 340 0.47 -22.29 35.92
CA THR A 340 1.49 -22.44 36.97
C THR A 340 1.96 -21.08 37.49
N HIS A 341 2.33 -20.15 36.61
CA HIS A 341 2.70 -18.79 37.02
C HIS A 341 1.53 -18.04 37.67
N LEU A 342 0.30 -18.25 37.21
CA LEU A 342 -0.88 -17.63 37.81
C LEU A 342 -1.13 -18.17 39.23
N GLY A 343 -0.95 -19.47 39.43
CA GLY A 343 -0.98 -20.12 40.74
C GLY A 343 0.09 -19.57 41.67
N GLN A 344 1.33 -19.44 41.20
CA GLN A 344 2.42 -18.78 41.94
C GLN A 344 2.02 -17.37 42.37
N ALA A 345 1.47 -16.56 41.45
CA ALA A 345 1.06 -15.20 41.73
C ALA A 345 0.00 -15.12 42.84
N TYR A 346 -0.96 -16.05 42.86
CA TYR A 346 -1.95 -16.12 43.93
C TYR A 346 -1.33 -16.55 45.27
N VAL A 347 -0.34 -17.45 45.28
CA VAL A 347 0.41 -17.79 46.51
C VAL A 347 1.12 -16.56 47.06
N GLU A 348 1.80 -15.78 46.21
CA GLU A 348 2.50 -14.55 46.61
C GLU A 348 1.55 -13.47 47.18
N LEU A 349 0.31 -13.41 46.69
CA LEU A 349 -0.73 -12.52 47.23
C LEU A 349 -1.48 -13.10 48.45
N GLY A 350 -1.25 -14.37 48.81
CA GLY A 350 -1.95 -15.05 49.90
C GLY A 350 -3.36 -15.55 49.54
N GLU A 351 -3.75 -15.54 48.26
CA GLU A 351 -5.03 -16.06 47.77
C GLU A 351 -5.01 -17.59 47.61
N MET A 352 -4.72 -18.31 48.70
CA MET A 352 -4.39 -19.74 48.67
C MET A 352 -5.48 -20.63 48.04
N LYS A 353 -6.77 -20.32 48.28
CA LYS A 353 -7.87 -21.10 47.68
C LYS A 353 -7.90 -21.00 46.15
N THR A 354 -7.64 -19.79 45.62
CA THR A 354 -7.58 -19.56 44.18
C THR A 354 -6.33 -20.20 43.59
N ALA A 355 -5.19 -20.13 44.30
CA ALA A 355 -3.96 -20.81 43.93
C ALA A 355 -4.17 -22.31 43.77
N VAL A 356 -4.76 -22.99 44.76
CA VAL A 356 -5.06 -24.44 44.70
C VAL A 356 -5.83 -24.80 43.44
N SER A 357 -6.97 -24.14 43.21
CA SER A 357 -7.82 -24.48 42.05
C SER A 357 -7.15 -24.19 40.71
N THR A 358 -6.27 -23.19 40.64
CA THR A 358 -5.51 -22.85 39.42
C THR A 358 -4.38 -23.84 39.16
N LEU A 359 -3.64 -24.23 40.21
CA LEU A 359 -2.54 -25.19 40.12
C LEU A 359 -3.02 -26.60 39.79
N GLN A 360 -4.15 -27.02 40.37
CA GLN A 360 -4.80 -28.29 40.00
C GLN A 360 -5.23 -28.32 38.53
N GLN A 361 -5.68 -27.18 37.98
CA GLN A 361 -5.95 -27.07 36.53
C GLN A 361 -4.68 -27.22 35.70
N ALA A 362 -3.54 -26.66 36.15
CA ALA A 362 -2.27 -26.86 35.48
C ALA A 362 -1.87 -28.35 35.49
N ILE A 363 -1.87 -28.99 36.67
CA ILE A 363 -1.50 -30.41 36.84
C ILE A 363 -2.41 -31.33 36.03
N ALA A 364 -3.71 -31.03 35.90
CA ALA A 364 -4.62 -31.80 35.06
C ALA A 364 -4.23 -31.85 33.57
N LEU A 365 -3.43 -30.88 33.09
CA LEU A 365 -2.90 -30.83 31.73
C LEU A 365 -1.66 -31.71 31.53
N GLU A 366 -1.07 -32.24 32.61
CA GLU A 366 0.13 -33.11 32.56
C GLU A 366 -0.15 -34.52 31.99
N ASN A 367 -1.39 -34.80 31.58
CA ASN A 367 -1.81 -36.06 30.99
C ASN A 367 -1.12 -36.30 29.63
N GLY A 368 0.07 -36.90 29.68
CA GLY A 368 0.85 -37.33 28.52
C GLY A 368 2.33 -37.56 28.83
N SER A 369 3.00 -38.32 27.96
CA SER A 369 4.45 -38.57 27.99
C SER A 369 5.29 -37.37 27.53
N ASP A 370 4.71 -36.16 27.48
CA ASP A 370 5.40 -34.98 26.97
C ASP A 370 6.51 -34.56 27.97
N PRO A 371 7.79 -34.60 27.54
CA PRO A 371 8.94 -34.38 28.41
C PRO A 371 9.17 -32.90 28.78
N ASP A 372 8.43 -31.96 28.18
CA ASP A 372 8.72 -30.52 28.24
C ASP A 372 7.92 -29.74 29.31
N PHE A 373 7.20 -30.42 30.20
CA PHE A 373 6.51 -29.74 31.32
C PHE A 373 7.47 -29.55 32.50
N PRO A 374 7.66 -28.31 33.03
CA PRO A 374 8.38 -28.08 34.28
C PRO A 374 7.51 -28.49 35.49
N ARG A 375 7.37 -29.80 35.69
CA ARG A 375 6.41 -30.42 36.63
C ARG A 375 6.66 -30.11 38.10
N ALA A 376 7.90 -29.80 38.49
CA ALA A 376 8.21 -29.48 39.88
C ALA A 376 7.46 -28.22 40.37
N SER A 377 7.31 -27.21 39.50
CA SER A 377 6.79 -25.89 39.86
C SER A 377 5.37 -25.91 40.40
N PRO A 378 4.34 -26.47 39.72
CA PRO A 378 2.99 -26.43 40.24
C PRO A 378 2.81 -27.25 41.52
N HIS A 379 3.48 -28.40 41.65
CA HIS A 379 3.46 -29.21 42.86
C HIS A 379 4.08 -28.47 44.06
N TYR A 380 5.20 -27.76 43.84
CA TYR A 380 5.84 -26.93 44.87
C TYR A 380 4.88 -25.86 45.42
N TYR A 381 4.24 -25.09 44.53
CA TYR A 381 3.30 -24.04 44.96
C TYR A 381 2.00 -24.60 45.53
N LEU A 382 1.57 -25.79 45.08
CA LEU A 382 0.38 -26.45 45.59
C LEU A 382 0.61 -26.93 47.03
N ALA A 383 1.78 -27.50 47.32
CA ALA A 383 2.17 -27.88 48.68
C ALA A 383 2.16 -26.67 49.63
N LEU A 384 2.76 -25.54 49.23
CA LEU A 384 2.70 -24.29 50.01
C LEU A 384 1.27 -23.81 50.29
N ALA A 385 0.39 -23.89 49.28
CA ALA A 385 -1.01 -23.50 49.44
C ALA A 385 -1.78 -24.47 50.34
N TYR A 386 -1.47 -25.78 50.29
CA TYR A 386 -2.04 -26.80 51.18
C TYR A 386 -1.60 -26.62 52.63
N GLU A 387 -0.32 -26.33 52.87
CA GLU A 387 0.18 -25.99 54.21
C GLU A 387 -0.56 -24.79 54.80
N ALA A 388 -0.68 -23.71 54.02
CA ALA A 388 -1.35 -22.48 54.45
C ALA A 388 -2.86 -22.65 54.70
N LEU A 389 -3.49 -23.66 54.10
CA LEU A 389 -4.90 -23.98 54.26
C LEU A 389 -5.15 -25.14 55.23
N GLU A 390 -4.10 -25.68 55.86
CA GLU A 390 -4.17 -26.80 56.81
C GLU A 390 -4.84 -28.05 56.22
N TYR A 391 -4.47 -28.41 54.99
CA TYR A 391 -4.87 -29.68 54.37
C TYR A 391 -4.30 -30.88 55.12
N PRO A 392 -4.85 -32.10 54.92
CA PRO A 392 -4.32 -33.30 55.55
C PRO A 392 -2.82 -33.51 55.24
N PRO A 393 -2.00 -33.93 56.22
CA PRO A 393 -0.56 -34.12 56.02
C PRO A 393 -0.21 -35.05 54.87
N GLU A 394 -1.04 -36.07 54.61
CA GLU A 394 -0.85 -37.00 53.49
C GLU A 394 -0.87 -36.29 52.13
N ASP A 395 -1.75 -35.31 51.95
CA ASP A 395 -1.85 -34.54 50.70
C ASP A 395 -0.67 -33.57 50.57
N ILE A 396 -0.26 -32.93 51.67
CA ILE A 396 0.90 -32.03 51.71
C ILE A 396 2.19 -32.77 51.36
N ILE A 397 2.42 -33.93 52.00
CA ILE A 397 3.61 -34.77 51.75
C ILE A 397 3.61 -35.26 50.31
N ALA A 398 2.46 -35.68 49.77
CA ALA A 398 2.36 -36.15 48.39
C ALA A 398 2.79 -35.09 47.37
N GLU A 399 2.37 -33.84 47.56
CA GLU A 399 2.76 -32.73 46.69
C GLU A 399 4.25 -32.38 46.82
N TRP A 400 4.81 -32.41 48.04
CA TRP A 400 6.24 -32.21 48.24
C TRP A 400 7.09 -33.33 47.63
N GLU A 401 6.65 -34.59 47.74
CA GLU A 401 7.32 -35.74 47.10
C GLU A 401 7.24 -35.64 45.58
N ALA A 402 6.08 -35.24 45.03
CA ALA A 402 5.91 -35.00 43.60
C ALA A 402 6.85 -33.90 43.10
N ALA A 403 6.89 -32.74 43.79
CA ALA A 403 7.81 -31.65 43.47
C ALA A 403 9.26 -32.14 43.46
N LEU A 404 9.70 -32.85 44.51
CA LEU A 404 11.05 -33.40 44.60
C LEU A 404 11.38 -34.38 43.46
N SER A 405 10.41 -35.22 43.06
CA SER A 405 10.61 -36.22 42.01
C SER A 405 10.84 -35.62 40.62
N TYR A 406 10.30 -34.42 40.40
CA TYR A 406 10.38 -33.71 39.13
C TYR A 406 11.48 -32.66 39.06
N LEU A 407 12.17 -32.37 40.17
CA LEU A 407 13.26 -31.39 40.18
C LEU A 407 14.39 -31.84 39.25
N THR A 408 14.85 -30.89 38.43
CA THR A 408 15.98 -31.01 37.53
C THR A 408 17.13 -30.11 37.98
N ALA A 409 18.32 -30.32 37.43
CA ALA A 409 19.47 -29.46 37.70
C ALA A 409 19.30 -28.01 37.19
N GLU A 410 18.29 -27.76 36.35
CA GLU A 410 17.97 -26.45 35.78
C GLU A 410 16.95 -25.65 36.63
N ASP A 411 16.28 -26.30 37.59
CA ASP A 411 15.37 -25.63 38.51
C ASP A 411 16.12 -24.72 39.51
N PRO A 412 15.46 -23.67 40.06
CA PRO A 412 16.12 -22.71 40.93
C PRO A 412 16.84 -23.36 42.11
N VAL A 413 18.09 -22.94 42.35
CA VAL A 413 19.06 -23.51 43.32
C VAL A 413 18.58 -23.55 44.79
N ASN A 414 17.37 -23.10 45.12
CA ASN A 414 16.82 -23.16 46.48
C ASN A 414 15.68 -24.16 46.66
N TRP A 415 15.10 -24.71 45.59
CA TRP A 415 13.92 -25.57 45.72
C TRP A 415 14.24 -26.91 46.34
N GLU A 416 15.31 -27.59 45.91
CA GLU A 416 15.62 -28.93 46.43
C GLU A 416 15.84 -28.93 47.95
N SER A 417 16.65 -28.01 48.47
CA SER A 417 16.92 -27.91 49.91
C SER A 417 15.65 -27.56 50.70
N THR A 418 14.83 -26.64 50.17
CA THR A 418 13.56 -26.24 50.78
C THR A 418 12.58 -27.41 50.82
N VAL A 419 12.37 -28.10 49.70
CA VAL A 419 11.45 -29.23 49.58
C VAL A 419 11.87 -30.36 50.53
N ARG A 420 13.16 -30.70 50.58
CA ARG A 420 13.67 -31.71 51.52
C ARG A 420 13.44 -31.32 52.97
N SER A 421 13.71 -30.06 53.32
CA SER A 421 13.46 -29.56 54.67
C SER A 421 11.99 -29.61 55.06
N GLN A 422 11.07 -29.31 54.13
CA GLN A 422 9.63 -29.39 54.41
C GLN A 422 9.17 -30.84 54.56
N LEU A 423 9.67 -31.76 53.74
CA LEU A 423 9.40 -33.19 53.89
C LEU A 423 9.84 -33.73 55.26
N ASP A 424 10.98 -33.26 55.80
CA ASP A 424 11.45 -33.65 57.12
C ASP A 424 10.59 -33.08 58.27
N ILE A 425 9.85 -31.99 58.04
CA ILE A 425 8.95 -31.38 59.03
C ILE A 425 7.61 -32.12 59.09
N TRP A 426 7.08 -32.54 57.94
CA TRP A 426 5.76 -33.17 57.84
C TRP A 426 5.76 -34.68 58.04
N ARG A 427 6.90 -35.34 57.88
CA ARG A 427 7.10 -36.76 58.22
C ARG A 427 7.34 -36.95 59.71
#